data_AF-A0A951QCM9-F1
#
_entry.id   AF-A0A951QCM9-F1
#
_cell.length_a   1.000
_cell.length_b   1.000
_cell.length_c   1.000
_cell.angle_alpha   90.00
_cell.angle_beta   90.00
_cell.angle_gamma   90.00
#
_symmetry.space_group_name_H-M   'P 1'
#
loop_
_entity.id
_entity.type
_entity.pdbx_description
1 polymer ?
#
loop_
_entity_poly.entity_id
_entity_poly.type
_entity_poly.pdbx_seq_one_letter_code
_entity_poly.pdbx_strand_id
1 'polypeptide(L)' 'MITELEQYRERLVNDTLSMAQRAKVMKSQALASLEPSLTQIDGQIQALRQQQIALTASQ' A
#
# COMPACT_ATOMS: atom_id res chain seq x y z
N MET A 1 11.76 -6.76 -3.35
CA MET A 1 10.33 -7.15 -3.32
C MET A 1 9.52 -6.44 -2.25
N ILE A 2 9.71 -6.68 -0.94
CA ILE A 2 8.90 -6.01 0.12
C ILE A 2 9.00 -4.48 0.03
N THR A 3 10.22 -3.95 -0.06
CA THR A 3 10.48 -2.51 -0.22
C THR A 3 9.84 -1.92 -1.47
N GLU A 4 9.78 -2.67 -2.58
CA GLU A 4 9.15 -2.19 -3.82
C GLU A 4 7.63 -2.09 -3.68
N LEU A 5 7.00 -3.04 -2.96
CA LEU A 5 5.57 -2.99 -2.65
C LEU A 5 5.24 -1.82 -1.71
N GLU A 6 6.09 -1.53 -0.73
CA GLU A 6 5.94 -0.37 0.16
C GLU A 6 6.02 0.95 -0.61
N GLN A 7 7.01 1.09 -1.50
CA GLN A 7 7.16 2.25 -2.36
C GLN A 7 5.99 2.37 -3.35
N TYR A 8 5.49 1.25 -3.88
CA TYR A 8 4.31 1.25 -4.74
C TYR A 8 3.06 1.72 -3.99
N ARG A 9 2.84 1.23 -2.77
CA ARG A 9 1.75 1.67 -1.89
C ARG A 9 1.80 3.18 -1.65
N GLU A 10 2.97 3.71 -1.31
CA GLU A 10 3.15 5.14 -1.08
C GLU A 10 2.85 5.98 -2.32
N ARG A 11 3.40 5.58 -3.48
CA ARG A 11 3.12 6.25 -4.76
C ARG A 11 1.64 6.25 -5.10
N LEU A 12 0.96 5.11 -4.92
CA LEU A 12 -0.47 4.98 -5.19
C LEU A 12 -1.31 5.98 -4.37
N VAL A 13 -0.98 6.14 -3.08
CA VAL A 13 -1.62 7.14 -2.22
C VAL A 13 -1.34 8.55 -2.73
N ASN A 14 -0.07 8.88 -2.97
CA ASN A 14 0.35 10.22 -3.37
C ASN A 14 -0.25 10.64 -4.72
N ASP A 15 -0.24 9.73 -5.70
CA ASP A 15 -0.81 9.96 -7.03
C ASP A 15 -2.31 10.16 -6.94
N THR A 16 -3.01 9.31 -6.17
CA THR A 16 -4.46 9.42 -6.00
C THR A 16 -4.86 10.70 -5.27
N LEU A 17 -4.13 11.11 -4.23
CA LEU A 17 -4.38 12.37 -3.54
C LEU A 17 -4.11 13.57 -4.45
N SER A 18 -3.06 13.50 -5.27
CA SER A 18 -2.75 14.55 -6.25
C SER A 18 -3.84 14.66 -7.32
N MET A 19 -4.35 13.54 -7.82
CA MET A 19 -5.47 13.50 -8.76
C MET A 19 -6.77 14.00 -8.12
N ALA A 20 -7.07 13.57 -6.89
CA ALA A 20 -8.25 14.00 -6.15
C ALA A 20 -8.24 15.51 -5.93
N GLN A 21 -7.09 16.09 -5.57
CA GLN A 21 -6.94 17.54 -5.43
C GLN A 21 -7.26 18.27 -6.74
N ARG A 22 -6.70 17.80 -7.86
CA ARG A 22 -6.97 18.38 -9.20
C ARG A 22 -8.44 18.25 -9.60
N ALA A 23 -9.07 17.13 -9.26
CA ALA A 23 -10.48 16.85 -9.52
C ALA A 23 -11.44 17.48 -8.49
N LYS A 24 -10.93 18.20 -7.48
CA LYS A 24 -11.68 18.75 -6.35
C LYS A 24 -12.50 17.68 -5.57
N VAL A 25 -12.02 16.45 -5.57
CA VAL A 25 -12.57 15.35 -4.78
C VAL A 25 -12.04 15.45 -3.36
N MET A 26 -12.91 15.21 -2.37
CA MET A 26 -12.49 15.22 -0.97
C MET A 26 -11.49 14.10 -0.71
N LYS A 27 -10.44 14.39 0.08
CA LYS A 27 -9.41 13.42 0.47
C LYS A 27 -10.01 12.14 1.06
N SER A 28 -11.03 12.24 1.89
CA SER A 28 -11.71 11.08 2.50
C SER A 28 -12.34 10.16 1.46
N GLN A 29 -12.98 10.72 0.43
CA GLN A 29 -13.58 9.94 -0.65
C GLN A 29 -12.51 9.26 -1.52
N ALA A 30 -11.43 9.96 -1.82
CA ALA A 30 -10.31 9.40 -2.59
C ALA A 30 -9.59 8.27 -1.82
N LEU A 31 -9.41 8.42 -0.51
CA LEU A 31 -8.84 7.36 0.33
C LEU A 31 -9.78 6.17 0.47
N ALA A 32 -11.09 6.38 0.60
CA ALA A 32 -12.08 5.30 0.64
C ALA A 32 -12.05 4.47 -0.65
N SER A 33 -11.85 5.11 -1.82
CA SER A 33 -11.68 4.36 -3.08
C SER A 33 -10.38 3.57 -3.16
N LEU A 34 -9.35 3.96 -2.40
CA LEU A 34 -8.05 3.28 -2.38
C LEU A 34 -7.98 2.16 -1.34
N GLU A 35 -8.81 2.23 -0.30
CA GLU A 35 -8.77 1.35 0.87
C GLU A 35 -8.72 -0.15 0.51
N PRO A 36 -9.52 -0.68 -0.45
CA PRO A 36 -9.45 -2.09 -0.81
C PRO A 36 -8.07 -2.48 -1.37
N SER A 37 -7.53 -1.68 -2.28
CA SER A 37 -6.21 -1.92 -2.90
C SER A 37 -5.09 -1.80 -1.87
N LEU A 38 -5.15 -0.80 -0.99
CA LEU A 38 -4.18 -0.64 0.09
C LEU A 38 -4.22 -1.83 1.05
N THR A 39 -5.41 -2.29 1.42
CA THR A 39 -5.58 -3.46 2.30
C THR A 39 -4.96 -4.71 1.69
N GLN A 40 -5.15 -4.92 0.38
CA GLN A 40 -4.54 -6.04 -0.33
C GLN A 40 -3.00 -5.95 -0.34
N ILE A 41 -2.45 -4.78 -0.66
CA ILE A 41 -0.99 -4.55 -0.67
C ILE A 41 -0.41 -4.74 0.73
N ASP A 42 -1.06 -4.19 1.76
CA ASP A 42 -0.64 -4.31 3.15
C ASP A 42 -0.66 -5.77 3.61
N GLY A 43 -1.68 -6.53 3.23
CA GLY A 43 -1.76 -7.97 3.49
C GLY A 43 -0.61 -8.74 2.86
N GLN A 44 -0.26 -8.44 1.60
CA GLN A 44 0.87 -9.07 0.91
C GLN A 44 2.21 -8.71 1.55
N ILE A 45 2.43 -7.45 1.91
CA ILE A 45 3.64 -6.99 2.62
C ILE A 45 3.79 -7.76 3.94
N GLN A 46 2.71 -7.88 4.72
CA GLN A 46 2.72 -8.62 5.98
C GLN A 46 3.03 -10.10 5.77
N ALA A 47 2.40 -10.76 4.80
CA ALA A 47 2.68 -12.15 4.48
C ALA A 47 4.13 -12.38 4.06
N LEU A 48 4.69 -11.52 3.22
CA LEU A 48 6.10 -11.61 2.79
C LEU A 48 7.08 -11.38 3.95
N ARG A 49 6.79 -10.42 4.83
CA ARG A 49 7.59 -10.19 6.04
C ARG A 49 7.55 -11.40 6.98
N GLN A 50 6.38 -12.01 7.18
CA GLN A 50 6.26 -13.23 7.98
C GLN A 50 7.06 -14.39 7.38
N GLN A 51 7.00 -14.58 6.06
CA GLN A 51 7.80 -15.60 5.37
C GLN A 51 9.30 -15.35 5.52
N GLN A 52 9.75 -14.09 5.39
CA GLN A 52 11.16 -13.74 5.58
C GLN A 52 11.63 -14.04 7.00
N ILE A 53 10.84 -13.65 8.01
CA ILE A 53 11.15 -13.96 9.43
C ILE A 53 11.25 -15.47 9.64
N ALA A 54 10.27 -16.24 9.15
CA ALA A 54 10.26 -17.69 9.28
C ALA A 54 11.50 -18.35 8.63
N LEU A 55 11.91 -17.87 7.45
CA LEU A 55 13.10 -18.35 6.77
C LEU A 55 14.40 -17.99 7.51
N THR A 56 14.46 -16.81 8.12
CA THR A 56 15.63 -16.39 8.92
C THR A 56 15.71 -17.04 10.29
N ALA A 57 14.56 -17.39 10.90
CA ALA A 57 14.49 -18.05 12.20
C ALA A 57 14.74 -19.56 12.13
N SER A 58 14.63 -20.14 10.93
CA SER A 58 14.89 -21.56 10.66
C SER A 58 16.33 -21.83 10.19
N GLN A 59 17.19 -20.79 10.17
CA GLN A 59 18.61 -20.86 9.86
C GLN A 59 19.44 -20.55 11.10
#